data_AF-A0A2U1KHR1-F1
#
_entry.id   AF-A0A2U1KHR1-F1
#
_cell.length_a   1.000
_cell.length_b   1.000
_cell.length_c   1.000
_cell.angle_alpha   90.00
_cell.angle_beta   90.00
_cell.angle_gamma   90.00
#
_symmetry.space_group_name_H-M   'P 1'
#
loop_
_entity.id
_entity.type
_entity.pdbx_description
1 polymer ?
#
loop_
_entity_poly.entity_id
_entity_poly.type
_entity_poly.pdbx_seq_one_letter_code
_entity_poly.pdbx_strand_id
1 'polypeptide(L)'
;MKWAKEQAKRSRVVDAQSPLAIVIPTRDSYLSTTLRESDISRHDFLDRARNYRNYKEPKGIPWTLATTYKAGADGWCHMDVHNGDIVAWPTNLGWMMGRWLIYASLLNGGSVAL
;
A
#
# COMPACT_ATOMS: atom_id res chain seq x y z
N MET A 1 20.62 6.23 -17.41
CA MET A 1 21.04 6.02 -15.99
C MET A 1 19.88 5.86 -14.98
N LYS A 2 18.66 6.42 -15.20
CA LYS A 2 17.49 6.20 -14.31
C LYS A 2 16.95 4.76 -14.33
N TRP A 3 16.87 4.14 -15.51
CA TRP A 3 16.31 2.80 -15.70
C TRP A 3 17.03 1.68 -14.91
N ALA A 4 18.36 1.73 -14.82
CA ALA A 4 19.13 0.74 -14.06
C ALA A 4 18.86 0.81 -12.54
N LYS A 5 18.64 2.02 -12.00
CA LYS A 5 18.31 2.21 -10.58
C LYS A 5 16.91 1.70 -10.24
N GLU A 6 15.96 1.87 -11.16
CA GLU A 6 14.58 1.40 -11.01
C GLU A 6 14.51 -0.13 -11.04
N GLN A 7 15.21 -0.76 -11.99
CA GLN A 7 15.35 -2.21 -12.08
C GLN A 7 16.02 -2.79 -10.84
N ALA A 8 17.11 -2.18 -10.37
CA ALA A 8 17.78 -2.59 -9.14
C ALA A 8 16.89 -2.44 -7.89
N LYS A 9 15.90 -1.53 -7.89
CA LYS A 9 14.96 -1.41 -6.77
C LYS A 9 13.88 -2.49 -6.82
N ARG A 10 13.40 -2.84 -8.03
CA ARG A 10 12.41 -3.91 -8.23
C ARG A 10 13.01 -5.29 -7.96
N SER A 11 14.21 -5.57 -8.47
CA SER A 11 14.88 -6.85 -8.22
C SER A 11 15.06 -7.08 -6.72
N ARG A 12 15.44 -6.04 -5.96
CA ARG A 12 15.58 -6.13 -4.50
C ARG A 12 14.31 -6.51 -3.76
N VAL A 13 13.12 -6.17 -4.26
CA VAL A 13 11.85 -6.59 -3.65
C VAL A 13 11.60 -8.07 -3.92
N VAL A 14 11.94 -8.54 -5.12
CA VAL A 14 11.81 -9.94 -5.53
C VAL A 14 12.84 -10.81 -4.77
N ASP A 15 14.09 -10.35 -4.70
CA ASP A 15 15.20 -11.05 -4.03
C ASP A 15 15.05 -11.09 -2.51
N ALA A 16 14.31 -10.12 -1.93
CA ALA A 16 14.08 -10.06 -0.48
C ALA A 16 13.12 -11.15 0.04
N GLN A 17 12.52 -11.96 -0.84
CA GLN A 17 11.55 -13.00 -0.48
C GLN A 17 10.53 -12.48 0.55
N SER A 18 9.90 -11.34 0.21
CA SER A 18 9.00 -10.66 1.12
C SER A 18 7.89 -11.61 1.59
N PRO A 19 7.54 -11.60 2.89
CA PRO A 19 6.42 -12.38 3.41
C PRO A 19 5.13 -11.99 2.69
N LEU A 20 4.25 -12.96 2.49
CA LEU A 20 2.96 -12.75 1.82
C LEU A 20 2.01 -11.90 2.68
N ALA A 21 2.01 -12.15 3.99
CA ALA A 21 1.31 -11.32 4.97
C ALA A 21 2.17 -11.10 6.23
N ILE A 22 2.04 -9.90 6.79
CA ILE A 22 2.54 -9.58 8.14
C ILE A 22 1.36 -9.68 9.09
N VAL A 23 1.38 -10.63 10.01
CA VAL A 23 0.27 -10.90 10.92
C VAL A 23 0.42 -10.11 12.21
N ILE A 24 -0.61 -9.34 12.56
CA ILE A 24 -0.65 -8.51 13.77
C ILE A 24 -1.63 -9.14 14.77
N PRO A 25 -1.17 -9.63 15.94
CA PRO A 25 -2.06 -10.18 16.95
C PRO A 25 -2.97 -9.09 17.53
N THR A 26 -4.21 -9.47 17.86
CA THR A 26 -5.25 -8.55 18.36
C THR A 26 -5.08 -8.22 19.85
N ARG A 27 -4.42 -9.09 20.64
CA ARG A 27 -4.04 -8.90 22.05
C ARG A 27 -2.72 -9.61 22.34
N ASP A 28 -1.96 -9.08 23.31
CA ASP A 28 -0.69 -9.58 23.87
C ASP A 28 0.17 -10.44 22.94
N SER A 29 1.21 -9.82 22.39
CA SER A 29 2.53 -10.32 21.95
C SER A 29 2.69 -11.65 21.16
N TYR A 30 1.88 -12.68 21.38
CA TYR A 30 2.01 -14.02 20.82
C TYR A 30 0.84 -14.37 19.90
N LEU A 31 1.15 -15.02 18.78
CA LEU A 31 0.15 -15.60 17.89
C LEU A 31 -0.30 -16.93 18.49
N SER A 32 -1.60 -17.06 18.78
CA SER A 32 -2.19 -18.32 19.25
C SER A 32 -2.37 -19.36 18.13
N THR A 33 -2.07 -19.01 16.88
CA THR A 33 -2.24 -19.88 15.71
C THR A 33 -0.91 -20.07 14.99
N THR A 34 -0.74 -21.25 14.38
CA THR A 34 0.38 -21.51 13.47
C THR A 34 0.21 -20.68 12.19
N LEU A 35 1.28 -19.99 11.79
CA LEU A 35 1.34 -19.23 10.55
C LEU A 35 1.61 -20.14 9.35
N ARG A 36 1.19 -19.72 8.16
CA ARG A 36 1.64 -20.36 6.91
C ARG A 36 3.13 -20.12 6.73
N GLU A 37 3.81 -21.00 6.01
CA GLU A 37 5.26 -20.91 5.76
C GLU A 37 5.68 -19.58 5.11
N SER A 38 4.78 -18.96 4.32
CA SER A 38 5.03 -17.66 3.67
C SER A 38 4.62 -16.43 4.49
N ASP A 39 4.04 -16.61 5.68
CA ASP A 39 3.58 -15.52 6.54
C ASP A 39 4.61 -15.25 7.65
N ILE A 40 4.64 -14.02 8.17
CA ILE A 40 5.53 -13.66 9.27
C ILE A 40 4.75 -12.96 10.39
N SER A 41 5.15 -13.20 11.64
CA SER A 41 4.63 -12.43 12.76
C SER A 41 5.19 -11.00 12.75
N ARG A 42 4.44 -10.04 13.30
CA ARG A 42 4.93 -8.67 13.48
C ARG A 42 6.26 -8.62 14.26
N HIS A 43 6.44 -9.47 15.28
CA HIS A 43 7.65 -9.46 16.09
C HIS A 43 8.87 -9.88 15.29
N ASP A 44 8.78 -11.00 14.58
CA ASP A 44 9.87 -11.50 13.72
C ASP A 44 10.19 -10.52 12.59
N PHE A 45 9.17 -9.86 12.04
CA PHE A 45 9.37 -8.80 11.04
C PHE A 45 10.15 -7.62 11.63
N LEU A 46 9.78 -7.15 12.83
CA LEU A 46 10.47 -6.04 13.48
C LEU A 46 11.91 -6.42 13.87
N ASP A 47 12.16 -7.66 14.30
CA ASP A 47 13.50 -8.17 14.55
C ASP A 47 14.36 -8.22 13.28
N ARG A 48 13.80 -8.69 12.17
CA ARG A 48 14.48 -8.62 10.86
C ARG A 48 14.78 -7.18 10.47
N ALA A 49 13.80 -6.28 10.59
CA ALA A 49 13.94 -4.86 10.24
C ALA A 49 15.06 -4.18 11.05
N ARG A 50 15.17 -4.48 12.35
CA ARG A 50 16.23 -3.97 13.25
C ARG A 50 17.64 -4.32 12.75
N ASN A 51 17.81 -5.47 12.10
CA ASN A 51 19.11 -5.90 11.57
C ASN A 51 19.55 -5.10 10.32
N TYR A 52 18.66 -4.34 9.68
CA TYR A 52 18.97 -3.47 8.54
C TYR A 52 19.33 -2.03 8.94
N ARG A 53 20.01 -1.86 10.10
CA ARG A 53 20.35 -0.60 10.79
C ARG A 53 20.98 0.53 9.96
N ASN A 54 21.41 0.28 8.73
CA ASN A 54 22.01 1.28 7.83
C ASN A 54 21.04 1.87 6.80
N TYR A 55 19.76 1.49 6.80
CA TYR A 55 18.75 2.04 5.90
C TYR A 55 17.73 2.89 6.66
N LYS A 56 17.35 4.04 6.08
CA LYS A 56 16.18 4.79 6.58
C LYS A 56 14.97 3.87 6.50
N GLU A 57 14.39 3.57 7.66
CA GLU A 57 13.16 2.80 7.74
C GLU A 57 12.09 3.42 6.84
N PRO A 58 11.43 2.63 5.97
CA PRO A 58 10.36 3.15 5.14
C PRO A 58 9.22 3.64 6.04
N LYS A 59 8.97 4.95 6.02
CA LYS A 59 7.86 5.54 6.77
C LYS A 59 6.55 5.28 6.03
N GLY A 60 5.70 4.42 6.58
CA GLY A 60 4.32 4.26 6.15
C GLY A 60 3.44 5.38 6.73
N ILE A 61 2.58 5.96 5.92
CA ILE A 61 1.52 6.85 6.41
C ILE A 61 0.32 5.94 6.72
N PRO A 62 -0.16 5.86 7.97
CA PRO A 62 -1.36 5.10 8.29
C PRO A 62 -2.57 5.77 7.64
N TRP A 63 -3.31 5.01 6.82
CA TRP A 63 -4.56 5.45 6.22
C TRP A 63 -5.70 4.71 6.91
N THR A 64 -6.64 5.47 7.47
CA THR A 64 -7.88 4.94 8.05
C THR A 64 -9.03 5.11 7.06
N LEU A 65 -10.20 4.55 7.36
CA LEU A 65 -11.41 4.72 6.54
C LEU A 65 -11.78 6.19 6.28
N ALA A 66 -11.39 7.12 7.17
CA ALA A 66 -11.62 8.55 6.93
C ALA A 66 -10.95 9.06 5.64
N THR A 67 -9.77 8.52 5.30
CA THR A 67 -9.04 8.92 4.09
C THR A 67 -9.71 8.47 2.81
N THR A 68 -10.45 7.35 2.84
CA THR A 68 -11.18 6.84 1.67
C THR A 68 -12.40 7.69 1.39
N TYR A 69 -13.17 8.05 2.42
CA TYR A 69 -14.30 8.97 2.29
C TYR A 69 -13.87 10.35 1.84
N LYS A 70 -12.75 10.86 2.40
CA LYS A 70 -12.18 12.13 1.95
C LYS A 70 -11.81 12.07 0.47
N ALA A 71 -11.15 11.02 0.00
CA ALA A 71 -10.80 10.88 -1.41
C ALA A 71 -12.03 10.86 -2.32
N GLY A 72 -13.12 10.17 -1.92
CA GLY A 72 -14.40 10.19 -2.62
C GLY A 72 -15.00 11.61 -2.70
N ALA A 73 -15.07 12.30 -1.56
CA ALA A 73 -15.57 13.68 -1.49
C ALA A 73 -14.70 14.66 -2.28
N ASP A 74 -13.38 14.51 -2.24
CA ASP A 74 -12.45 15.32 -3.03
C ASP A 74 -12.70 15.12 -4.54
N GLY A 75 -12.90 13.86 -4.97
CA GLY A 75 -13.25 13.52 -6.36
C GLY A 75 -14.58 14.11 -6.82
N TRP A 76 -15.62 14.05 -5.98
CA TRP A 76 -16.94 14.58 -6.30
C TRP A 76 -16.93 16.12 -6.30
N CYS A 77 -16.46 16.75 -5.22
CA CYS A 77 -16.54 18.21 -5.06
C CYS A 77 -15.55 18.99 -5.93
N HIS A 78 -14.35 18.47 -6.19
CA HIS A 78 -13.27 19.25 -6.82
C HIS A 78 -12.92 18.79 -8.23
N MET A 79 -13.27 17.56 -8.59
CA MET A 79 -12.94 16.96 -9.89
C MET A 79 -14.20 16.52 -10.66
N ASP A 80 -15.39 16.78 -10.10
CA ASP A 80 -16.70 16.51 -10.72
C ASP A 80 -16.86 15.05 -11.17
N VAL A 81 -16.31 14.11 -10.40
CA VAL A 81 -16.40 12.68 -10.74
C VAL A 81 -17.79 12.16 -10.38
N HIS A 82 -18.48 11.63 -11.38
CA HIS A 82 -19.83 11.12 -11.30
C HIS A 82 -19.96 9.69 -11.85
N ASN A 83 -21.18 9.17 -11.75
CA ASN A 83 -21.51 7.83 -12.21
C ASN A 83 -21.31 7.72 -13.73
N GLY A 84 -20.59 6.67 -14.16
CA GLY A 84 -20.28 6.43 -15.56
C GLY A 84 -18.98 7.06 -16.05
N ASP A 85 -18.35 7.94 -15.26
CA ASP A 85 -17.06 8.53 -15.62
C ASP A 85 -15.94 7.50 -15.57
N ILE A 86 -14.93 7.68 -16.44
CA ILE A 86 -13.71 6.88 -16.43
C ILE A 86 -12.56 7.78 -15.99
N VAL A 87 -12.02 7.53 -14.81
CA VAL A 87 -10.91 8.31 -14.26
C VAL A 87 -9.62 7.55 -14.52
N ALA A 88 -8.65 8.26 -15.10
CA ALA A 88 -7.31 7.76 -15.35
C ALA A 88 -6.29 8.64 -14.63
N TRP A 89 -5.30 8.04 -13.98
CA TRP A 89 -4.13 8.76 -13.50
C TRP A 89 -2.87 8.05 -13.98
N PRO A 90 -2.11 8.62 -14.95
CA PRO A 90 -1.07 7.89 -15.69
C PRO A 90 0.23 7.66 -14.91
N THR A 91 0.21 7.75 -13.58
CA THR A 91 1.39 7.54 -12.72
C THR A 91 1.21 6.28 -11.87
N ASN A 92 2.25 5.89 -11.11
CA ASN A 92 2.19 4.63 -10.38
C ASN A 92 1.11 4.61 -9.29
N LEU A 93 0.49 3.44 -9.08
CA LEU A 93 -0.49 3.23 -8.00
C LEU A 93 0.11 3.29 -6.59
N GLY A 94 1.43 3.20 -6.46
CA GLY A 94 2.14 3.21 -5.18
C GLY A 94 2.20 4.59 -4.52
N TRP A 95 1.97 5.66 -5.28
CA TRP A 95 1.92 7.03 -4.79
C TRP A 95 0.54 7.37 -4.22
N MET A 96 0.47 8.49 -3.49
CA MET A 96 -0.75 9.00 -2.86
C MET A 96 -1.95 9.04 -3.82
N MET A 97 -1.71 9.40 -5.09
CA MET A 97 -2.74 9.48 -6.12
C MET A 97 -3.32 8.14 -6.55
N GLY A 98 -2.61 7.01 -6.35
CA GLY A 98 -3.12 5.70 -6.72
C GLY A 98 -4.31 5.26 -5.85
N ARG A 99 -4.18 5.42 -4.53
CA ARG A 99 -5.31 5.19 -3.62
C ARG A 99 -6.44 6.20 -3.84
N TRP A 100 -6.10 7.48 -4.05
CA TRP A 100 -7.09 8.51 -4.38
C TRP A 100 -7.88 8.12 -5.63
N LEU A 101 -7.21 7.74 -6.72
CA LEU A 101 -7.84 7.30 -7.98
C LEU A 101 -8.86 6.19 -7.75
N ILE A 102 -8.49 5.14 -7.01
CA ILE A 102 -9.38 4.01 -6.73
C ILE A 102 -10.63 4.48 -5.97
N TYR A 103 -10.46 5.23 -4.88
CA TYR A 103 -11.60 5.64 -4.05
C TYR A 103 -12.45 6.74 -4.69
N ALA A 104 -11.83 7.75 -5.31
CA ALA A 104 -12.52 8.83 -6.00
C ALA A 104 -13.36 8.33 -7.17
N SER A 105 -12.91 7.30 -7.89
CA SER A 105 -13.67 6.72 -9.00
C SER A 105 -14.80 5.83 -8.47
N LEU A 106 -14.45 4.80 -7.69
CA LEU A 106 -15.41 3.75 -7.34
C LEU A 106 -16.51 4.23 -6.39
N LEU A 107 -16.19 5.11 -5.43
CA LEU A 107 -17.20 5.62 -4.50
C LEU A 107 -18.21 6.55 -5.19
N ASN A 108 -17.80 7.22 -6.26
CA ASN A 108 -18.67 8.10 -7.04
C ASN A 108 -19.39 7.39 -8.20
N GLY A 109 -19.25 6.07 -8.32
CA GLY A 109 -19.87 5.27 -9.38
C GLY A 109 -19.17 5.34 -10.74
N GLY A 110 -17.94 5.85 -10.77
CA GLY A 110 -17.07 5.83 -11.95
C GLY A 110 -16.25 4.54 -12.03
N SER A 111 -15.48 4.41 -13.11
CA SER A 111 -14.55 3.33 -13.40
C SER A 111 -13.11 3.82 -13.41
N VAL A 112 -12.17 2.94 -13.07
CA VAL A 112 -10.74 3.24 -13.12
C VAL A 112 -10.15 2.73 -14.44
N ALA A 113 -9.40 3.59 -15.14
CA ALA A 113 -8.52 3.16 -16.22
C ALA A 113 -7.09 2.91 -15.69
N LEU A 114 -6.55 1.72 -15.99
CA LEU A 114 -5.24 1.23 -15.55
C LEU A 114 -4.25 1.11 -16.71
#